data_AF-A0A6V7J2K4-F1
#
_entry.id   AF-A0A6V7J2K4-F1
#
_cell.length_a   1.000
_cell.length_b   1.000
_cell.length_c   1.000
_cell.angle_alpha   90.00
_cell.angle_beta   90.00
_cell.angle_gamma   90.00
#
_symmetry.space_group_name_H-M   'P 1'
#
loop_
_entity.id
_entity.type
_entity.pdbx_description
1 polymer ?
#
loop_
_entity_poly.entity_id
_entity_poly.type
_entity_poly.pdbx_seq_one_letter_code
_entity_poly.pdbx_strand_id
1 'polypeptide(L)' 'AVCTEAGMYALRERRVHVTQEDFEMAVTKVMEKQTEKNMSLKKMWK' A
#
# COMPACT_ATOMS: atom_id res chain seq x y z
N ALA A 1 -1.04 -4.95 6.02
CA ALA A 1 -0.77 -4.53 4.63
C ALA A 1 0.24 -3.39 4.59
N VAL A 2 -0.06 -2.24 5.21
CA VAL A 2 0.83 -1.05 5.20
C VAL A 2 2.23 -1.35 5.74
N CYS A 3 2.38 -1.92 6.94
CA CYS A 3 3.72 -2.17 7.52
C CYS A 3 4.58 -3.14 6.70
N THR A 4 3.96 -4.14 6.07
CA THR A 4 4.64 -5.08 5.16
C THR A 4 5.12 -4.37 3.90
N GLU A 5 4.28 -3.49 3.33
CA GLU A 5 4.59 -2.74 2.13
C GLU A 5 5.68 -1.69 2.39
N ALA A 6 5.63 -0.99 3.52
CA ALA A 6 6.67 -0.06 3.96
C ALA A 6 8.03 -0.77 4.12
N GLY A 7 8.05 -1.94 4.77
CA GLY A 7 9.26 -2.77 4.85
C GLY A 7 9.79 -3.20 3.47
N MET A 8 8.90 -3.49 2.51
CA MET A 8 9.28 -3.86 1.16
C MET A 8 9.85 -2.69 0.34
N TYR A 9 9.39 -1.45 0.59
CA TYR A 9 10.00 -0.25 0.01
C TYR A 9 11.45 -0.08 0.51
N ALA A 10 11.65 -0.16 1.83
CA ALA A 10 12.99 -0.10 2.41
C ALA A 10 13.93 -1.19 1.87
N LEU A 11 13.45 -2.44 1.80
CA LEU A 11 14.25 -3.56 1.30
C LEU A 11 14.65 -3.41 -0.18
N ARG A 12 13.77 -2.87 -1.03
CA ARG A 12 14.08 -2.64 -2.46
C ARG A 12 15.22 -1.64 -2.65
N GLU A 13 15.32 -0.66 -1.76
CA GLU A 13 16.42 0.31 -1.73
C GLU A 13 17.62 -0.17 -0.90
N ARG A 14 17.64 -1.44 -0.50
CA ARG A 14 18.70 -2.06 0.33
C ARG A 14 18.88 -1.36 1.69
N ARG A 15 17.83 -0.73 2.21
CA ARG A 15 17.79 -0.15 3.55
C ARG A 15 17.32 -1.20 4.56
N VAL A 16 17.90 -1.17 5.76
CA VAL A 16 17.53 -2.04 6.88
C VAL A 16 16.62 -1.35 7.91
N HIS A 17 16.49 -0.02 7.80
CA HIS A 17 15.58 0.79 8.59
C HIS A 17 14.48 1.35 7.68
N VAL A 18 13.26 1.36 8.19
CA VAL A 18 12.10 1.96 7.55
C VAL A 18 12.06 3.45 7.89
N THR A 19 11.77 4.30 6.91
CA THR A 19 11.62 5.75 7.08
C THR A 19 10.14 6.14 7.03
N GLN A 20 9.83 7.40 7.36
CA GLN A 20 8.46 7.91 7.26
C GLN A 20 7.93 7.89 5.83
N GLU A 21 8.78 8.20 4.84
CA GLU A 21 8.42 8.21 3.42
C GLU A 21 7.93 6.82 2.96
N ASP A 22 8.52 5.73 3.46
CA ASP A 22 8.07 4.37 3.16
C ASP A 22 6.62 4.13 3.62
N PHE A 23 6.25 4.69 4.76
CA PHE A 23 4.89 4.60 5.29
C PHE A 23 3.91 5.45 4.48
N GLU A 24 4.30 6.67 4.10
CA GLU A 24 3.47 7.55 3.27
C GLU A 24 3.15 6.93 1.91
N MET A 25 4.17 6.32 1.27
CA MET A 25 3.99 5.55 0.03
C MET A 25 3.11 4.31 0.24
N ALA A 26 3.35 3.55 1.31
CA ALA A 26 2.59 2.33 1.61
C ALA A 26 1.11 2.61 1.91
N VAL A 27 0.80 3.67 2.64
CA VAL A 27 -0.59 4.07 2.94
C VAL A 27 -1.30 4.44 1.65
N THR A 28 -0.69 5.29 0.83
CA THR A 28 -1.26 5.74 -0.45
C THR A 28 -1.62 4.53 -1.33
N LYS A 29 -0.65 3.64 -1.56
CA LYS A 29 -0.84 2.43 -2.36
C LYS A 29 -1.93 1.50 -1.82
N VAL A 30 -1.98 1.27 -0.51
CA VAL A 30 -2.94 0.34 0.10
C VAL A 30 -4.37 0.89 0.02
N MET A 31 -4.54 2.19 0.26
CA MET A 31 -5.86 2.84 0.26
C MET A 31 -6.46 2.92 -1.15
N GLU A 32 -5.65 3.22 -2.16
CA GLU A 32 -6.06 3.17 -3.57
C GLU A 32 -6.55 1.78 -3.95
N LYS A 33 -5.77 0.73 -3.61
CA LYS A 33 -6.13 -0.66 -3.91
C LYS A 33 -7.42 -1.11 -3.20
N GLN A 34 -7.70 -0.64 -1.98
CA GLN A 34 -8.97 -0.93 -1.30
C GLN A 34 -10.14 -0.22 -1.99
N THR A 35 -9.93 1.01 -2.43
CA THR A 35 -10.95 1.80 -3.14
C THR A 35 -11.34 1.16 -4.47
N GLU A 36 -10.36 0.72 -5.26
CA GLU A 36 -10.59 0.00 -6.52
C GLU A 36 -11.39 -1.29 -6.33
N LYS A 37 -11.02 -2.10 -5.32
CA LYS A 37 -11.75 -3.34 -4.99
C LYS A 37 -13.19 -3.08 -4.60
N ASN A 38 -13.44 -2.03 -3.82
CA ASN A 38 -14.79 -1.67 -3.43
C ASN A 38 -15.62 -1.21 -4.62
N MET A 39 -15.01 -0.50 -5.58
CA MET A 39 -15.68 -0.08 -6.82
C MET A 39 -15.98 -1.25 -7.74
N SER A 40 -15.05 -2.20 -7.91
CA SER A 40 -15.27 -3.37 -8.76
C SER A 40 -16.35 -4.29 -8.21
N LEU A 41 -16.37 -4.50 -6.89
CA LEU A 41 -17.46 -5.23 -6.22
C LEU A 41 -18.80 -4.49 -6.36
N LYS A 42 -18.85 -3.17 -6.12
CA LYS A 42 -20.09 -2.39 -6.32
C LYS A 42 -20.63 -2.46 -7.75
N LYS A 43 -19.76 -2.50 -8.77
CA LYS A 43 -20.15 -2.63 -10.18
C LYS A 43 -20.67 -4.02 -10.55
N MET A 44 -20.21 -5.07 -9.87
CA MET A 44 -20.61 -6.45 -10.15
C MET A 44 -21.99 -6.79 -9.58
N TRP A 45 -22.40 -6.10 -8.52
CA TRP A 45 -23.65 -6.38 -7.78
C TRP A 45 -24.76 -5.36 -8.08
N LYS A 46 -24.60 -4.54 -9.12
CA LYS A 46 -25.55 -3.53 -9.57
C LYS A 46 -25.84 -3.73 -11.05
#